data_AF-A0A524HMU0-F1
#
_entry.id   AF-A0A524HMU0-F1
#
_cell.length_a   1.000
_cell.length_b   1.000
_cell.length_c   1.000
_cell.angle_alpha   90.00
_cell.angle_beta   90.00
_cell.angle_gamma   90.00
#
_symmetry.space_group_name_H-M   'P 1'
#
loop_
_entity.id
_entity.type
_entity.pdbx_description
1 polymer ?
#
loop_
_entity_poly.entity_id
_entity_poly.type
_entity_poly.pdbx_seq_one_letter_code
_entity_poly.pdbx_strand_id
1 'polypeptide(L)'
;MVGKTVMMELGPVLTGLALAGRVGANIAAELGTMKVTEQVDALETLAYNPASYLVVPRVVAGVLMFPVVTALAMLIGTLAGWLTSINLLDLSTLEFVKGLRLFYRFKDVWFGLVKASSFGAAVTLAGCLMGLATRGGAEGVGRNTTRAVVIGCEAILVLDAFWALLLL
;
A
#
# COMPACT_ATOMS: atom_id res chain seq x y z
N MET A 1 -7.70 -21.25 -12.45
CA MET A 1 -6.91 -20.12 -12.99
C MET A 1 -7.38 -18.77 -12.44
N VAL A 2 -8.66 -18.39 -12.55
CA VAL A 2 -9.15 -17.06 -12.10
C VAL A 2 -8.85 -16.73 -10.63
N GLY A 3 -9.03 -17.68 -9.70
CA GLY A 3 -8.76 -17.43 -8.27
C GLY A 3 -7.30 -17.13 -7.93
N LYS A 4 -6.33 -17.72 -8.65
CA LYS A 4 -4.90 -17.52 -8.39
C LYS A 4 -4.45 -16.13 -8.86
N THR A 5 -4.80 -15.78 -10.10
CA THR A 5 -4.39 -14.53 -10.74
C THR A 5 -5.12 -13.32 -10.16
N VAL A 6 -6.42 -13.43 -9.88
CA VAL A 6 -7.20 -12.29 -9.36
C VAL A 6 -6.93 -12.02 -7.88
N MET A 7 -6.73 -13.04 -7.04
CA MET A 7 -6.51 -12.79 -5.61
C MET A 7 -5.08 -12.42 -5.26
N MET A 8 -4.08 -12.92 -5.99
CA MET A 8 -2.69 -12.79 -5.55
C MET A 8 -1.87 -11.76 -6.32
N GLU A 9 -2.26 -11.42 -7.55
CA GLU A 9 -1.68 -10.28 -8.27
C GLU A 9 -2.54 -9.03 -8.06
N LEU A 10 -3.83 -9.08 -8.43
CA LEU A 10 -4.70 -7.89 -8.36
C LEU A 10 -5.02 -7.47 -6.92
N GLY A 11 -5.15 -8.41 -5.97
CA GLY A 11 -5.47 -8.10 -4.57
C GLY A 11 -4.47 -7.13 -3.91
N PRO A 12 -3.16 -7.49 -3.85
CA PRO A 12 -2.14 -6.62 -3.27
C PRO A 12 -1.98 -5.29 -4.02
N VAL A 13 -2.03 -5.31 -5.36
CA VAL A 13 -1.85 -4.10 -6.18
C VAL A 13 -3.00 -3.11 -5.98
N LEU A 14 -4.25 -3.57 -6.09
CA LEU A 14 -5.41 -2.70 -5.93
C LEU A 14 -5.50 -2.14 -4.51
N THR A 15 -5.21 -2.97 -3.51
CA THR A 15 -5.15 -2.53 -2.11
C THR A 15 -4.04 -1.50 -1.91
N GLY A 16 -2.85 -1.76 -2.48
CA GLY A 16 -1.71 -0.85 -2.44
C GLY A 16 -2.03 0.51 -3.08
N LEU A 17 -2.65 0.53 -4.26
CA LEU A 17 -3.04 1.76 -4.96
C LEU A 17 -4.08 2.56 -4.15
N ALA A 18 -5.08 1.90 -3.56
CA ALA A 18 -6.04 2.54 -2.68
C ALA A 18 -5.38 3.15 -1.43
N LEU A 19 -4.43 2.42 -0.83
CA LEU A 19 -3.65 2.91 0.32
C LEU A 19 -2.69 4.03 -0.07
N ALA A 20 -2.11 4.03 -1.27
CA ALA A 20 -1.32 5.15 -1.78
C ALA A 20 -2.14 6.44 -1.83
N GLY A 21 -3.37 6.35 -2.35
CA GLY A 21 -4.30 7.47 -2.40
C GLY A 21 -4.72 7.99 -1.03
N ARG A 22 -4.89 7.13 -0.02
CA ARG A 22 -5.37 7.54 1.31
C ARG A 22 -4.24 7.80 2.31
N VAL A 23 -3.38 6.81 2.54
CA VAL A 23 -2.30 6.87 3.53
C VAL A 23 -1.15 7.73 3.03
N GLY A 24 -0.72 7.55 1.78
CA GLY A 24 0.34 8.35 1.17
C GLY A 24 -0.02 9.84 1.12
N ALA A 25 -1.25 10.14 0.69
CA ALA A 25 -1.75 11.52 0.68
C ALA A 25 -1.81 12.14 2.07
N ASN A 26 -2.37 11.44 3.06
CA ASN A 26 -2.46 11.96 4.43
C ASN A 26 -1.08 12.26 5.03
N ILE A 27 -0.10 11.37 4.84
CA ILE A 27 1.27 11.58 5.33
C ILE A 27 1.89 12.83 4.66
N ALA A 28 1.73 12.96 3.34
CA ALA A 28 2.25 14.12 2.60
C ALA A 28 1.59 15.43 3.03
N ALA A 29 0.27 15.43 3.23
CA ALA A 29 -0.47 16.60 3.67
C ALA A 29 -0.10 17.02 5.09
N GLU A 30 0.02 16.06 6.01
CA GLU A 30 0.40 16.30 7.41
C GLU A 30 1.82 16.89 7.49
N LEU A 31 2.80 16.24 6.88
CA LEU A 31 4.20 16.72 6.88
C LEU A 31 4.36 18.01 6.09
N GLY A 32 3.62 18.17 4.99
CA GLY A 32 3.58 19.41 4.24
C GLY A 32 3.05 20.57 5.08
N THR A 33 1.99 20.32 5.86
CA THR A 33 1.43 21.31 6.80
C THR A 33 2.43 21.66 7.89
N MET A 34 3.09 20.66 8.49
CA MET A 34 4.16 20.88 9.48
C MET A 34 5.33 21.68 8.88
N LYS A 35 5.66 21.46 7.60
CA LYS A 35 6.74 22.19 6.94
C LYS A 35 6.37 23.66 6.66
N VAL A 36 5.16 23.93 6.15
CA VAL A 36 4.74 25.32 5.88
C VAL A 36 4.41 26.13 7.14
N THR A 37 4.19 25.45 8.27
CA THR A 37 4.03 26.07 9.59
C THR A 37 5.33 26.12 10.40
N GLU A 38 6.47 25.84 9.75
CA GLU A 38 7.82 25.86 10.34
C GLU A 38 8.02 24.92 11.53
N GLN A 39 7.12 23.97 11.78
CA GLN A 39 7.26 22.99 12.85
C GLN A 39 8.44 22.03 12.61
N VAL A 40 8.72 21.71 11.34
CA VAL A 40 9.89 20.90 10.96
C VAL A 40 11.18 21.67 11.22
N ASP A 41 11.22 22.96 10.88
CA ASP A 41 12.38 23.83 11.13
C ASP A 41 12.61 24.04 12.62
N ALA A 42 11.53 24.16 13.40
CA ALA A 42 11.60 24.20 14.87
C ALA A 42 12.25 22.92 15.45
N LEU A 43 11.95 21.73 14.92
CA LEU A 43 12.63 20.49 15.35
C LEU A 43 14.13 20.52 15.06
N GLU A 44 14.55 21.04 13.90
CA GLU A 44 15.97 21.16 13.53
C GLU A 44 16.70 22.13 14.45
N THR A 45 16.09 23.26 14.83
CA THR A 45 16.69 24.21 15.79
C THR A 45 16.85 23.62 17.20
N LEU A 46 16.01 22.66 17.56
CA LEU A 46 16.13 21.87 18.80
C LEU A 46 17.14 20.71 18.70
N ALA A 47 17.94 20.66 17.63
CA ALA A 47 18.93 19.63 17.34
C ALA A 47 18.35 18.21 17.18
N TYR A 48 17.05 18.08 16.88
CA TYR A 48 16.46 16.80 16.49
C TYR A 48 16.63 16.57 14.99
N ASN A 49 16.89 15.30 14.61
CA ASN A 49 16.88 14.88 13.22
C ASN A 49 15.43 14.61 12.75
N PRO A 50 14.85 15.42 11.84
CA PRO A 50 13.45 15.26 11.43
C PRO A 50 13.20 13.94 10.70
N ALA A 51 14.17 13.40 9.96
CA ALA A 51 14.01 12.12 9.28
C ALA A 51 13.85 10.98 10.29
N SER A 52 14.68 10.96 11.34
CA SER A 52 14.59 9.94 12.38
C SER A 52 13.31 10.08 13.21
N TYR A 53 12.88 11.31 13.49
CA TYR A 53 11.71 11.56 14.33
C TYR A 53 10.36 11.45 13.60
N LEU A 54 10.31 11.84 12.32
CA LEU A 54 9.06 11.90 11.55
C LEU A 54 8.96 10.77 10.52
N VAL A 55 10.03 10.46 9.79
CA VAL A 55 9.96 9.56 8.63
C VAL A 55 10.04 8.10 9.07
N VAL A 56 11.08 7.74 9.84
CA VAL A 56 11.32 6.36 10.28
C VAL A 56 10.08 5.72 10.94
N PRO A 57 9.40 6.32 11.94
CA PRO A 57 8.25 5.67 12.57
C PRO A 57 7.08 5.47 11.59
N ARG A 58 6.86 6.41 10.66
CA ARG A 58 5.81 6.30 9.64
C ARG A 58 6.12 5.19 8.63
N VAL A 59 7.38 5.05 8.23
CA VAL A 59 7.80 3.98 7.30
C VAL A 59 7.69 2.61 7.96
N VAL A 60 8.15 2.47 9.21
CA VAL A 60 7.99 1.23 9.98
C VAL A 60 6.52 0.86 10.13
N ALA A 61 5.66 1.83 10.45
CA ALA A 61 4.21 1.61 10.51
C ALA A 61 3.64 1.17 9.15
N GLY A 62 4.09 1.78 8.04
CA GLY A 62 3.69 1.40 6.68
C GLY A 62 4.06 -0.04 6.34
N VAL A 63 5.31 -0.43 6.58
CA VAL A 63 5.83 -1.78 6.31
C VAL A 63 5.07 -2.85 7.08
N LEU A 64 4.67 -2.56 8.32
CA LEU A 64 3.93 -3.48 9.17
C LEU A 64 2.43 -3.52 8.88
N MET A 65 1.80 -2.38 8.57
CA MET A 65 0.34 -2.31 8.43
C MET A 65 -0.16 -2.64 7.02
N PHE A 66 0.62 -2.34 5.96
CA PHE A 66 0.22 -2.70 4.59
C PHE A 66 -0.04 -4.20 4.38
N PRO A 67 0.81 -5.15 4.86
CA PRO A 67 0.52 -6.57 4.74
C PRO A 67 -0.73 -6.97 5.54
N VAL A 68 -0.97 -6.37 6.72
CA VAL A 68 -2.16 -6.66 7.54
C VAL A 68 -3.43 -6.26 6.79
N VAL A 69 -3.46 -5.06 6.21
CA VAL A 69 -4.62 -4.59 5.42
C VAL A 69 -4.79 -5.43 4.16
N THR A 70 -3.70 -5.81 3.50
CA THR A 70 -3.74 -6.67 2.31
C THR A 70 -4.28 -8.07 2.63
N ALA A 71 -3.89 -8.65 3.77
CA ALA A 71 -4.41 -9.93 4.22
C ALA A 71 -5.94 -9.88 4.43
N LEU A 72 -6.43 -8.82 5.07
CA LEU A 72 -7.87 -8.60 5.24
C LEU A 72 -8.59 -8.43 3.89
N ALA A 73 -8.00 -7.67 2.96
CA ALA A 73 -8.54 -7.50 1.62
C ALA A 73 -8.63 -8.83 0.85
N MET A 74 -7.60 -9.68 0.94
CA MET A 74 -7.60 -11.02 0.35
C MET A 74 -8.68 -11.92 0.96
N LEU A 75 -8.86 -11.90 2.28
CA LEU A 75 -9.90 -12.66 2.97
C LEU A 75 -11.30 -12.24 2.53
N ILE A 76 -11.58 -10.93 2.55
CA ILE A 76 -12.88 -10.39 2.14
C ILE A 76 -13.13 -10.65 0.65
N GLY A 77 -12.12 -10.46 -0.21
CA GLY A 77 -12.19 -10.77 -1.62
C GLY A 77 -12.50 -12.25 -1.88
N THR A 78 -11.95 -13.16 -1.05
CA THR A 78 -12.25 -14.60 -1.12
C THR A 78 -13.69 -14.92 -0.76
N LEU A 79 -14.20 -14.31 0.31
CA LEU A 79 -15.59 -14.47 0.72
C LEU A 79 -16.57 -13.90 -0.32
N ALA A 80 -16.27 -12.73 -0.87
CA ALA A 80 -17.08 -12.13 -1.93
C ALA A 80 -17.07 -12.99 -3.22
N GLY A 81 -15.90 -13.53 -3.59
CA GLY A 81 -15.77 -14.46 -4.71
C GLY A 81 -16.55 -15.76 -4.51
N TRP A 82 -16.58 -16.29 -3.28
CA TRP A 82 -17.37 -17.47 -2.93
C TRP A 82 -18.87 -17.20 -3.03
N LEU A 83 -19.35 -16.09 -2.46
CA LEU A 83 -20.77 -15.72 -2.47
C LEU A 83 -21.27 -15.49 -3.91
N THR A 84 -20.50 -14.78 -4.73
CA THR A 84 -20.85 -14.54 -6.14
C THR A 84 -20.83 -15.82 -6.96
N SER A 85 -19.89 -16.73 -6.71
CA SER A 85 -19.81 -18.03 -7.41
C SER A 85 -21.06 -18.88 -7.18
N ILE A 86 -21.60 -18.89 -5.97
CA ILE A 86 -22.82 -19.66 -5.66
C ILE A 86 -24.06 -19.00 -6.27
N ASN A 87 -24.20 -17.68 -6.13
CA ASN A 87 -25.45 -17.00 -6.50
C ASN A 87 -25.57 -16.70 -7.99
N LEU A 88 -24.46 -16.52 -8.72
CA LEU A 88 -24.47 -16.08 -10.12
C LEU A 88 -23.92 -17.13 -11.09
N LEU A 89 -23.11 -18.08 -10.63
CA LEU A 89 -22.45 -19.06 -11.50
C LEU A 89 -22.91 -20.50 -11.26
N ASP A 90 -23.94 -20.72 -10.41
CA ASP A 90 -24.48 -22.03 -10.03
C ASP A 90 -23.40 -23.05 -9.56
N LEU A 91 -22.27 -22.55 -9.04
CA LEU A 91 -21.20 -23.40 -8.54
C LEU A 91 -21.54 -23.87 -7.12
N SER A 92 -21.39 -25.17 -6.86
CA SER A 92 -21.51 -25.69 -5.51
C SER A 92 -20.33 -25.25 -4.63
N THR A 93 -20.56 -25.11 -3.33
CA THR A 93 -19.48 -24.82 -2.35
C THR A 93 -18.32 -25.82 -2.45
N LEU A 94 -18.63 -27.09 -2.72
CA LEU A 94 -17.64 -28.16 -2.90
C LEU A 94 -16.75 -27.93 -4.12
N GLU A 95 -17.32 -27.46 -5.24
CA GLU A 95 -16.56 -27.14 -6.45
C GLU A 95 -15.67 -25.91 -6.25
N PHE A 96 -16.18 -24.87 -5.58
CA PHE A 96 -15.38 -23.69 -5.25
C PHE A 96 -14.19 -24.05 -4.36
N VAL A 97 -14.41 -24.81 -3.28
CA VAL A 97 -13.33 -25.21 -2.35
C VAL A 97 -12.33 -26.17 -3.01
N LYS A 98 -12.79 -27.10 -3.84
CA LYS A 98 -11.89 -27.96 -4.64
C LYS A 98 -11.03 -27.13 -5.58
N GLY A 99 -11.61 -26.17 -6.29
CA GLY A 99 -10.88 -25.24 -7.15
C GLY A 99 -9.86 -24.41 -6.37
N LEU A 100 -10.25 -23.89 -5.21
CA LEU A 100 -9.36 -23.13 -4.33
C LEU A 100 -8.16 -23.99 -3.90
N ARG A 101 -8.39 -25.19 -3.38
CA ARG A 101 -7.30 -26.10 -2.93
C ARG A 101 -6.37 -26.55 -4.05
N LEU A 102 -6.86 -26.69 -5.28
CA LEU A 102 -6.04 -27.13 -6.41
C LEU A 102 -5.00 -26.09 -6.83
N PHE A 103 -5.35 -24.80 -6.72
CA PHE A 103 -4.52 -23.68 -7.17
C PHE A 103 -3.85 -22.90 -6.04
N TYR A 104 -4.29 -23.08 -4.79
CA TYR A 104 -3.77 -22.38 -3.62
C TYR A 104 -2.56 -23.09 -3.03
N ARG A 105 -1.39 -22.44 -3.09
CA ARG A 105 -0.23 -22.84 -2.29
C ARG A 105 -0.02 -21.81 -1.18
N PHE A 106 0.23 -22.27 0.04
CA PHE A 106 0.50 -21.39 1.19
C PHE A 106 1.64 -20.38 0.92
N LYS A 107 2.62 -20.77 0.09
CA LYS A 107 3.72 -19.90 -0.36
C LYS A 107 3.21 -18.64 -1.07
N ASP A 108 2.12 -18.74 -1.84
CA ASP A 108 1.65 -17.64 -2.66
C ASP A 108 1.06 -16.49 -1.82
N VAL A 109 0.42 -16.81 -0.67
CA VAL A 109 -0.03 -15.78 0.29
C VAL A 109 1.15 -15.10 0.95
N TRP A 110 2.15 -15.88 1.37
CA TRP A 110 3.35 -15.31 2.00
C TRP A 110 4.06 -14.32 1.07
N PHE A 111 4.16 -14.65 -0.23
CA PHE A 111 4.70 -13.74 -1.24
C PHE A 111 3.86 -12.49 -1.42
N GLY A 112 2.53 -12.59 -1.46
CA GLY A 112 1.64 -11.43 -1.51
C GLY A 112 1.82 -10.48 -0.33
N LEU A 113 2.05 -11.01 0.88
CA LEU A 113 2.31 -10.21 2.08
C LEU A 113 3.67 -9.52 2.05
N VAL A 114 4.74 -10.22 1.64
CA VAL A 114 6.07 -9.61 1.48
C VAL A 114 6.04 -8.49 0.43
N LYS A 115 5.34 -8.72 -0.68
CA LYS A 115 5.10 -7.72 -1.74
C LYS A 115 4.40 -6.48 -1.15
N ALA A 116 3.31 -6.69 -0.39
CA ALA A 116 2.57 -5.61 0.27
C ALA A 116 3.41 -4.82 1.28
N SER A 117 4.31 -5.46 2.03
CA SER A 117 5.26 -4.75 2.91
C SER A 117 6.17 -3.81 2.13
N SER A 118 6.66 -4.22 0.96
CA SER A 118 7.48 -3.36 0.10
C SER A 118 6.69 -2.16 -0.43
N PHE A 119 5.41 -2.35 -0.77
CA PHE A 119 4.51 -1.26 -1.16
C PHE A 119 4.31 -0.27 0.00
N GLY A 120 4.14 -0.78 1.23
CA GLY A 120 4.03 0.05 2.42
C GLY A 120 5.25 0.94 2.65
N ALA A 121 6.47 0.40 2.47
CA ALA A 121 7.69 1.19 2.52
C ALA A 121 7.69 2.31 1.46
N ALA A 122 7.42 1.96 0.21
CA ALA A 122 7.48 2.89 -0.91
C ALA A 122 6.46 4.03 -0.77
N VAL A 123 5.20 3.71 -0.44
CA VAL A 123 4.12 4.71 -0.29
C VAL A 123 4.42 5.67 0.86
N THR A 124 4.83 5.14 2.02
CA THR A 124 5.11 5.99 3.18
C THR A 124 6.36 6.85 2.97
N LEU A 125 7.40 6.32 2.33
CA LEU A 125 8.57 7.09 1.94
C LEU A 125 8.22 8.19 0.94
N ALA A 126 7.45 7.88 -0.11
CA ALA A 126 7.01 8.87 -1.10
C ALA A 126 6.19 9.99 -0.44
N GLY A 127 5.27 9.63 0.46
CA GLY A 127 4.51 10.59 1.28
C GLY A 127 5.41 11.49 2.12
N CYS A 128 6.39 10.91 2.80
CA CYS A 128 7.33 11.66 3.63
C CYS A 128 8.21 12.61 2.83
N LEU A 129 8.78 12.13 1.71
CA LEU A 129 9.67 12.90 0.85
C LEU A 129 8.95 14.10 0.24
N MET A 130 7.76 13.88 -0.33
CA MET A 130 6.98 14.98 -0.92
C MET A 130 6.43 15.94 0.14
N GLY A 131 6.01 15.43 1.31
CA GLY A 131 5.58 16.24 2.43
C GLY A 131 6.67 17.19 2.91
N LEU A 132 7.86 16.67 3.22
CA LEU A 132 9.01 17.47 3.67
C LEU A 132 9.57 18.42 2.61
N ALA A 133 9.39 18.09 1.32
CA ALA A 133 9.77 18.96 0.20
C ALA A 133 8.76 20.09 -0.09
N THR A 134 7.69 20.21 0.71
CA THR A 134 6.62 21.18 0.46
C THR A 134 7.09 22.63 0.60
N ARG A 135 6.67 23.46 -0.36
CA ARG A 135 6.91 24.92 -0.41
C ARG A 135 5.70 25.63 -1.01
N GLY A 136 5.50 26.90 -0.66
CA GLY A 136 4.42 27.72 -1.22
C GLY A 136 3.08 27.61 -0.49
N GLY A 137 3.10 27.41 0.83
CA GLY A 137 1.91 27.41 1.67
C GLY A 137 0.92 26.28 1.35
N ALA A 138 -0.37 26.54 1.59
CA ALA A 138 -1.44 25.54 1.46
C ALA A 138 -1.59 24.97 0.02
N GLU A 139 -1.36 25.80 -1.01
CA GLU A 139 -1.38 25.33 -2.40
C GLU A 139 -0.24 24.32 -2.65
N GLY A 140 0.94 24.61 -2.09
CA GLY A 140 2.08 23.71 -2.11
C GLY A 140 1.81 22.36 -1.45
N VAL A 141 1.07 22.35 -0.35
CA VAL A 141 0.66 21.12 0.36
C VAL A 141 -0.21 20.27 -0.56
N GLY A 142 -1.24 20.86 -1.18
CA GLY A 142 -2.11 20.16 -2.12
C GLY A 142 -1.32 19.56 -3.29
N ARG A 143 -0.45 20.35 -3.93
CA ARG A 143 0.35 19.90 -5.08
C ARG A 143 1.30 18.74 -4.73
N ASN A 144 2.01 18.82 -3.60
CA ASN A 144 2.91 17.75 -3.18
C ASN A 144 2.16 16.52 -2.67
N THR A 145 0.97 16.69 -2.10
CA THR A 145 0.08 15.58 -1.75
C THR A 145 -0.30 14.76 -2.99
N THR A 146 -0.72 15.42 -4.08
CA THR A 146 -1.01 14.73 -5.34
C THR A 146 0.23 14.05 -5.92
N ARG A 147 1.40 14.73 -5.90
CA ARG A 147 2.66 14.13 -6.37
C ARG A 147 3.05 12.90 -5.55
N ALA A 148 2.85 12.91 -4.25
CA ALA A 148 3.11 11.77 -3.38
C ALA A 148 2.30 10.53 -3.80
N VAL A 149 1.02 10.73 -4.12
CA VAL A 149 0.15 9.65 -4.59
C VAL A 149 0.64 9.10 -5.93
N VAL A 150 0.96 9.98 -6.89
CA VAL A 150 1.46 9.55 -8.22
C VAL A 150 2.75 8.74 -8.09
N ILE A 151 3.75 9.26 -7.37
CA ILE A 151 5.03 8.57 -7.14
C ILE A 151 4.81 7.27 -6.37
N GLY A 152 3.92 7.25 -5.38
CA GLY A 152 3.57 6.03 -4.64
C GLY A 152 2.96 4.97 -5.55
N CYS A 153 2.03 5.34 -6.43
CA CYS A 153 1.42 4.44 -7.40
C CYS A 153 2.43 3.92 -8.43
N GLU A 154 3.29 4.79 -8.96
CA GLU A 154 4.38 4.39 -9.88
C GLU A 154 5.33 3.41 -9.19
N ALA A 155 5.74 3.68 -7.95
CA ALA A 155 6.61 2.81 -7.18
C ALA A 155 5.96 1.44 -6.90
N ILE A 156 4.65 1.39 -6.62
CA ILE A 156 3.91 0.13 -6.48
C ILE A 156 3.99 -0.67 -7.78
N LEU A 157 3.72 -0.07 -8.94
CA LEU A 157 3.75 -0.79 -10.22
C LEU A 157 5.15 -1.30 -10.57
N VAL A 158 6.19 -0.51 -10.29
CA VAL A 158 7.58 -0.94 -10.50
C VAL A 158 7.96 -2.09 -9.56
N LEU A 159 7.62 -1.99 -8.28
CA LEU A 159 7.85 -3.05 -7.31
C LEU A 159 7.04 -4.30 -7.65
N ASP A 160 5.84 -4.13 -8.20
CA ASP A 160 4.98 -5.21 -8.61
C ASP A 160 5.63 -6.05 -9.71
N ALA A 161 6.13 -5.38 -10.76
CA ALA A 161 6.88 -5.99 -11.85
C ALA A 161 8.19 -6.64 -11.36
N PHE A 162 8.90 -5.98 -10.45
CA PHE A 162 10.13 -6.52 -9.86
C PHE A 162 9.89 -7.83 -9.12
N TRP A 163 8.88 -7.87 -8.24
CA TRP A 163 8.53 -9.07 -7.49
C TRP A 163 7.95 -10.17 -8.39
N ALA A 164 7.18 -9.81 -9.42
CA ALA A 164 6.70 -10.76 -10.41
C ALA A 164 7.87 -11.46 -11.11
N LEU A 165 8.90 -10.73 -11.55
CA LEU A 165 10.10 -11.30 -12.17
C LEU A 165 10.96 -12.15 -11.22
N LEU A 166 10.97 -11.83 -9.92
CA LEU A 166 11.75 -12.58 -8.93
C LEU A 166 11.06 -13.90 -8.53
N LEU A 167 9.73 -13.94 -8.58
CA LEU A 167 8.92 -15.02 -8.03
C LEU A 167 8.30 -15.97 -9.07
N LEU A 168 8.19 -15.54 -10.34
CA LEU A 168 7.82 -16.36 -11.50
C LEU A 168 9.05 -16.94 -12.19
#